data_AF-A0A2D9Z3R8-F1
#
_entry.id   AF-A0A2D9Z3R8-F1
#
_cell.length_a   1.000
_cell.length_b   1.000
_cell.length_c   1.000
_cell.angle_alpha   90.00
_cell.angle_beta   90.00
_cell.angle_gamma   90.00
#
_symmetry.space_group_name_H-M   'P 1'
#
loop_
_entity.id
_entity.type
_entity.pdbx_description
1 polymer ?
#
loop_
_entity_poly.entity_id
_entity_poly.type
_entity_poly.pdbx_seq_one_letter_code
_entity_poly.pdbx_strand_id
1 'polypeptide(L)'
;LLKYCVKHGHWSVFEQAFMTLEINTTRGLAAQILRHRSFTYQEFSQRYADSSLLAETIPLPELRRQDTKNRQNSIDDVDPFVRQEFQIKMQRHFEEGMKLYQQMLDASIAKECARFVLPLAVPTKMYMTGSVRSWIHYIDLRSGHGTQKEHMDIANECKRIFIEQFPICAEAMEWTND
;
A
#
# COMPACT_ATOMS: atom_id res chain seq x y z
N LEU A 1 25.23 -5.65 -20.70
CA LEU A 1 25.00 -4.20 -20.87
C LEU A 1 24.25 -3.59 -19.68
N LEU A 2 23.03 -4.02 -19.34
CA LEU A 2 22.23 -3.39 -18.27
C LEU A 2 22.94 -3.36 -16.89
N LYS A 3 23.63 -4.43 -16.48
CA LYS A 3 24.50 -4.46 -15.29
C LYS A 3 25.53 -3.32 -15.27
N TYR A 4 26.16 -3.04 -16.42
CA TYR A 4 27.11 -1.92 -16.56
C TYR A 4 26.40 -0.58 -16.39
N CYS A 5 25.21 -0.41 -16.97
CA CYS A 5 24.41 0.82 -16.83
C CYS A 5 24.04 1.09 -15.37
N VAL A 6 23.56 0.08 -14.64
CA VAL A 6 23.27 0.19 -13.19
C VAL A 6 24.52 0.60 -12.42
N LYS A 7 25.64 -0.11 -12.61
CA LYS A 7 26.92 0.15 -11.92
C LYS A 7 27.45 1.57 -12.13
N HIS A 8 27.22 2.18 -13.30
CA HIS A 8 27.71 3.52 -13.64
C HIS A 8 26.62 4.60 -13.53
N GLY A 9 25.42 4.27 -13.04
CA GLY A 9 24.33 5.23 -12.88
C GLY A 9 23.70 5.73 -14.19
N HIS A 10 23.83 4.98 -15.28
CA HIS A 10 23.21 5.30 -16.57
C HIS A 10 21.74 4.86 -16.60
N TRP A 11 20.88 5.60 -15.91
CA TRP A 11 19.49 5.19 -15.67
C TRP A 11 18.50 5.47 -16.81
N SER A 12 18.86 6.31 -17.79
CA SER A 12 17.94 6.73 -18.87
C SER A 12 17.43 5.57 -19.73
N VAL A 13 18.20 4.49 -19.86
CA VAL A 13 17.79 3.28 -20.60
C VAL A 13 16.60 2.58 -19.95
N PHE A 14 16.45 2.68 -18.62
CA PHE A 14 15.35 2.10 -17.85
C PHE A 14 14.07 2.96 -17.89
N GLU A 15 14.09 4.10 -18.59
CA GLU A 15 12.89 4.93 -18.78
C GLU A 15 12.08 4.55 -20.02
N GLN A 16 12.59 3.65 -20.86
CA GLN A 16 11.96 3.29 -22.15
C GLN A 16 10.90 2.19 -22.05
N ALA A 17 10.77 1.55 -20.89
CA ALA A 17 9.78 0.52 -20.61
C ALA A 17 8.97 0.91 -19.37
N PHE A 18 7.70 0.49 -19.33
CA PHE A 18 6.74 0.86 -18.30
C PHE A 18 6.02 -0.36 -17.76
N MET A 19 5.55 -0.26 -16.52
CA MET A 19 4.70 -1.25 -15.88
C MET A 19 3.54 -0.54 -15.17
N THR A 20 2.37 -1.15 -15.26
CA THR A 20 1.15 -0.73 -14.56
C THR A 20 0.70 -1.86 -13.67
N LEU A 21 0.57 -1.60 -12.37
CA LEU A 21 0.03 -2.56 -11.41
C LEU A 21 -1.29 -2.04 -10.81
N GLU A 22 -2.26 -2.94 -10.65
CA GLU A 22 -3.37 -2.71 -9.74
C GLU A 22 -2.93 -3.08 -8.33
N ILE A 23 -2.99 -2.13 -7.41
CA ILE A 23 -2.64 -2.31 -6.00
C ILE A 23 -3.93 -2.25 -5.18
N ASN A 24 -4.22 -3.33 -4.48
CA ASN A 24 -5.33 -3.42 -3.51
C ASN A 24 -4.74 -3.23 -2.10
N THR A 25 -5.21 -2.21 -1.38
CA THR A 25 -4.62 -1.78 -0.11
C THR A 25 -5.64 -1.03 0.75
N THR A 26 -5.21 -0.30 1.78
CA THR A 26 -6.06 0.56 2.62
C THR A 26 -5.82 2.04 2.34
N ARG A 27 -6.77 2.92 2.69
CA ARG A 27 -6.62 4.38 2.54
C ARG A 27 -5.36 4.92 3.22
N GLY A 28 -5.00 4.36 4.38
CA GLY A 28 -3.79 4.73 5.11
C GLY A 28 -2.49 4.44 4.36
N LEU A 29 -2.40 3.29 3.69
CA LEU A 29 -1.22 2.90 2.91
C LEU A 29 -1.19 3.57 1.54
N ALA A 30 -2.35 3.72 0.90
CA ALA A 30 -2.50 4.46 -0.35
C ALA A 30 -1.88 5.87 -0.24
N ALA A 31 -2.11 6.58 0.86
CA ALA A 31 -1.52 7.89 1.10
C ALA A 31 0.03 7.90 1.12
N GLN A 32 0.67 6.79 1.50
CA GLN A 32 2.13 6.64 1.44
C GLN A 32 2.61 6.36 0.01
N ILE A 33 1.91 5.48 -0.70
CA ILE A 33 2.23 5.10 -2.09
C ILE A 33 2.12 6.32 -3.02
N LEU A 34 1.09 7.17 -2.82
CA LEU A 34 0.86 8.38 -3.62
C LEU A 34 1.96 9.46 -3.47
N ARG A 35 2.93 9.28 -2.55
CA ARG A 35 4.07 10.21 -2.40
C ARG A 35 5.14 10.04 -3.48
N HIS A 36 5.09 8.97 -4.29
CA HIS A 36 6.09 8.68 -5.32
C HIS A 36 5.76 9.41 -6.63
N ARG A 37 6.18 10.67 -6.71
CA ARG A 37 5.81 11.61 -7.79
C ARG A 37 6.27 11.25 -9.21
N SER A 38 7.13 10.25 -9.37
CA SER A 38 7.58 9.76 -10.69
C SER A 38 6.63 8.74 -11.32
N PHE A 39 5.45 8.53 -10.71
CA PHE A 39 4.39 7.66 -11.18
C PHE A 39 3.13 8.47 -11.49
N THR A 40 2.25 7.86 -12.29
CA THR A 40 0.88 8.31 -12.51
C THR A 40 -0.09 7.34 -11.85
N TYR A 41 -1.17 7.87 -11.27
CA TYR A 41 -2.10 7.11 -10.44
C TYR A 41 -3.54 7.27 -10.89
N GLN A 42 -4.32 6.21 -10.73
CA GLN A 42 -5.78 6.25 -10.75
C GLN A 42 -6.31 5.50 -9.53
N GLU A 43 -6.75 6.24 -8.51
CA GLU A 43 -7.30 5.67 -7.27
C GLU A 43 -8.83 5.59 -7.33
N PHE A 44 -9.40 4.54 -6.76
CA PHE A 44 -10.83 4.45 -6.50
C PHE A 44 -11.34 5.65 -5.69
N SER A 45 -12.36 6.32 -6.22
CA SER A 45 -12.93 7.50 -5.57
C SER A 45 -14.18 7.17 -4.76
N GLN A 46 -14.07 7.34 -3.45
CA GLN A 46 -15.18 7.26 -2.50
C GLN A 46 -16.22 8.38 -2.67
N ARG A 47 -16.03 9.32 -3.60
CA ARG A 47 -17.03 10.33 -3.97
C ARG A 47 -18.04 9.78 -4.98
N TYR A 48 -17.57 8.93 -5.89
CA TYR A 48 -18.38 8.40 -6.98
C TYR A 48 -18.98 7.04 -6.63
N ALA A 49 -18.21 6.19 -5.95
CA ALA A 49 -18.61 4.82 -5.63
C ALA A 49 -18.72 4.60 -4.12
N ASP A 50 -19.62 3.70 -3.76
CA ASP A 50 -19.80 3.25 -2.38
C ASP A 50 -18.57 2.42 -1.95
N SER A 51 -18.03 2.69 -0.77
CA SER A 51 -16.85 1.99 -0.26
C SER A 51 -17.14 0.54 0.17
N SER A 52 -18.40 0.20 0.44
CA SER A 52 -18.85 -1.17 0.72
C SER A 52 -18.58 -2.13 -0.45
N LEU A 53 -18.44 -1.60 -1.67
CA LEU A 53 -18.15 -2.37 -2.87
C LEU A 53 -16.73 -2.97 -2.90
N LEU A 54 -15.83 -2.52 -2.04
CA LEU A 54 -14.43 -2.96 -2.04
C LEU A 54 -14.14 -4.06 -1.03
N ALA A 55 -14.93 -4.19 0.04
CA ALA A 55 -14.85 -5.28 0.98
C ALA A 55 -16.12 -5.35 1.84
N GLU A 56 -16.54 -6.57 2.18
CA GLU A 56 -17.65 -6.82 3.11
C GLU A 56 -17.32 -6.35 4.54
N THR A 57 -16.04 -6.43 4.92
CA THR A 57 -15.54 -6.01 6.23
C THR A 57 -14.25 -5.20 6.09
N ILE A 58 -14.03 -4.26 7.02
CA ILE A 58 -12.78 -3.50 7.07
C ILE A 58 -11.72 -4.38 7.74
N PRO A 59 -10.57 -4.64 7.08
CA PRO A 59 -9.54 -5.49 7.64
C PRO A 59 -8.93 -4.87 8.90
N LEU A 60 -8.67 -5.72 9.90
CA LEU A 60 -7.95 -5.34 11.10
C LEU A 60 -6.44 -5.31 10.80
N PRO A 61 -5.74 -4.18 11.05
CA PRO A 61 -4.29 -4.15 10.96
C PRO A 61 -3.68 -4.98 12.10
N GLU A 62 -2.47 -5.50 11.85
CA GLU A 62 -1.68 -6.16 12.88
C GLU A 62 -1.13 -5.15 13.88
N LEU A 63 -1.34 -5.41 15.17
CA LEU A 63 -0.89 -4.54 16.23
C LEU A 63 0.56 -4.86 16.59
N ARG A 64 1.42 -3.84 16.48
CA ARG A 64 2.84 -3.91 16.84
C ARG A 64 3.19 -2.73 17.75
N ARG A 65 4.16 -2.92 18.64
CA ARG A 65 4.62 -1.88 19.56
C ARG A 65 5.52 -0.90 18.82
N GLN A 66 5.47 0.37 19.19
CA GLN A 66 6.38 1.38 18.64
C GLN A 66 7.84 1.08 19.04
N ASP A 67 8.75 1.07 18.07
CA ASP A 67 10.18 0.99 18.32
C ASP A 67 10.67 2.29 19.01
N THR A 68 11.41 2.16 20.10
CA THR A 68 11.89 3.27 20.94
C THR A 68 13.14 3.95 20.38
N LYS A 69 13.84 3.32 19.44
CA LYS A 69 15.06 3.84 18.81
C LYS A 69 14.77 4.39 17.42
N ASN A 70 14.01 3.65 16.61
CA ASN A 70 13.63 4.08 15.27
C ASN A 70 12.12 4.35 15.20
N ARG A 71 11.74 5.62 15.11
CA ARG A 71 10.33 6.04 15.06
C ARG A 71 9.56 5.54 13.83
N GLN A 72 10.25 5.03 12.81
CA GLN A 72 9.63 4.46 11.61
C GLN A 72 9.42 2.94 11.71
N ASN A 73 10.00 2.29 12.72
CA ASN A 73 9.89 0.85 12.92
C ASN A 73 8.83 0.50 13.97
N SER A 74 8.42 -0.76 13.94
CA SER A 74 7.56 -1.38 14.96
C SER A 74 8.11 -2.75 15.35
N ILE A 75 7.87 -3.15 16.59
CA ILE A 75 8.31 -4.41 17.18
C ILE A 75 7.10 -5.31 17.36
N ASP A 76 7.17 -6.53 16.84
CA ASP A 76 6.09 -7.52 16.95
C ASP A 76 6.20 -8.31 18.27
N ASP A 77 5.99 -7.60 19.38
CA ASP A 77 6.09 -8.14 20.73
C ASP A 77 4.93 -7.71 21.65
N VAL A 78 3.79 -7.34 21.06
CA VAL A 78 2.59 -6.99 21.83
C VAL A 78 2.05 -8.23 22.52
N ASP A 79 1.76 -8.11 23.82
CA ASP A 79 1.16 -9.18 24.61
C ASP A 79 -0.11 -9.72 23.92
N PRO A 80 -0.27 -11.06 23.79
CA PRO A 80 -1.40 -11.65 23.09
C PRO A 80 -2.78 -11.25 23.63
N PHE A 81 -2.93 -11.07 24.95
CA PHE A 81 -4.20 -10.65 25.56
C PHE A 81 -4.50 -9.19 25.24
N VAL A 82 -3.51 -8.31 25.34
CA VAL A 82 -3.64 -6.90 24.95
C VAL A 82 -4.00 -6.78 23.46
N ARG A 83 -3.32 -7.54 22.59
CA ARG A 83 -3.61 -7.58 21.16
C ARG A 83 -5.06 -8.01 20.89
N GLN A 84 -5.51 -9.09 21.52
CA GLN A 84 -6.88 -9.59 21.38
C GLN A 84 -7.92 -8.58 21.87
N GLU A 85 -7.68 -7.94 23.03
CA GLU A 85 -8.55 -6.90 23.58
C GLU A 85 -8.77 -5.76 22.57
N PHE A 86 -7.68 -5.24 21.99
CA PHE A 86 -7.77 -4.15 21.04
C PHE A 86 -8.35 -4.58 19.69
N GLN A 87 -8.07 -5.81 19.22
CA GLN A 87 -8.71 -6.35 18.02
C GLN A 87 -10.24 -6.39 18.16
N ILE A 88 -10.76 -6.84 19.30
CA ILE A 88 -12.21 -6.85 19.57
C ILE A 88 -12.78 -5.42 19.56
N LYS A 89 -12.10 -4.48 20.22
CA LYS A 89 -12.53 -3.06 20.25
C LYS A 89 -12.53 -2.43 18.85
N MET A 90 -11.51 -2.72 18.05
CA MET A 90 -11.39 -2.24 16.68
C MET A 90 -12.48 -2.82 15.78
N GLN A 91 -12.73 -4.13 15.88
CA GLN A 91 -13.77 -4.81 15.12
C GLN A 91 -15.13 -4.14 15.35
N ARG A 92 -15.50 -3.93 16.62
CA ARG A 92 -16.73 -3.24 16.99
C ARG A 92 -16.79 -1.82 16.44
N HIS A 93 -15.70 -1.05 16.56
CA HIS A 93 -15.65 0.31 16.02
C HIS A 93 -15.83 0.35 14.49
N PHE A 94 -15.21 -0.58 13.77
CA PHE A 94 -15.30 -0.66 12.32
C PHE A 94 -16.70 -1.06 11.85
N GLU A 95 -17.35 -2.00 12.55
CA GLU A 95 -18.75 -2.36 12.31
C GLU A 95 -19.71 -1.20 12.57
N GLU A 96 -19.56 -0.50 13.70
CA GLU A 96 -20.37 0.68 14.04
C GLU A 96 -20.15 1.82 13.02
N GLY A 97 -18.91 2.06 12.59
CA GLY A 97 -18.58 3.06 11.57
C GLY A 97 -19.19 2.74 10.20
N MET A 98 -19.12 1.47 9.76
CA MET A 98 -19.75 1.04 8.51
C MET A 98 -21.28 1.13 8.58
N LYS A 99 -21.88 0.77 9.71
CA LYS A 99 -23.32 0.91 9.95
C LYS A 99 -23.75 2.37 9.87
N LEU A 100 -23.04 3.28 10.52
CA LEU A 100 -23.32 4.72 10.46
C LEU A 100 -23.19 5.24 9.02
N TYR A 101 -22.13 4.83 8.31
CA TYR A 101 -21.94 5.18 6.91
C TYR A 101 -23.15 4.76 6.04
N GLN A 102 -23.63 3.52 6.18
CA GLN A 102 -24.81 3.06 5.44
C GLN A 102 -26.07 3.85 5.80
N GLN A 103 -26.30 4.13 7.09
CA GLN A 103 -27.43 4.95 7.54
C GLN A 103 -27.39 6.36 6.94
N MET A 104 -26.21 6.96 6.79
CA MET A 104 -26.05 8.26 6.13
C MET A 104 -26.40 8.17 4.64
N LEU A 105 -25.98 7.11 3.95
CA LEU A 105 -26.34 6.89 2.54
C LEU A 105 -27.84 6.67 2.35
N ASP A 106 -28.47 5.87 3.22
CA ASP A 106 -29.92 5.61 3.20
C ASP A 106 -30.72 6.90 3.45
N ALA A 107 -30.17 7.81 4.26
CA ALA A 107 -30.68 9.17 4.48
C ALA A 107 -30.33 10.16 3.35
N SER A 108 -29.83 9.68 2.20
CA SER A 108 -29.44 10.48 1.03
C SER A 108 -28.34 11.52 1.30
N ILE A 109 -27.49 11.32 2.32
CA ILE A 109 -26.31 12.15 2.54
C ILE A 109 -25.27 11.84 1.44
N ALA A 110 -24.67 12.90 0.89
CA ALA A 110 -23.66 12.77 -0.15
C ALA A 110 -22.48 11.88 0.30
N LYS A 111 -22.03 10.98 -0.59
CA LYS A 111 -20.93 10.04 -0.32
C LYS A 111 -19.65 10.72 0.16
N GLU A 112 -19.35 11.90 -0.38
CA GLU A 112 -18.16 12.65 -0.01
C GLU A 112 -18.21 13.21 1.42
N CYS A 113 -19.41 13.36 1.99
CA CYS A 113 -19.64 13.70 3.40
C CYS A 113 -19.67 12.43 4.26
N ALA A 114 -20.43 11.41 3.83
CA ALA A 114 -20.62 10.18 4.60
C ALA A 114 -19.30 9.43 4.86
N ARG A 115 -18.39 9.37 3.87
CA ARG A 115 -17.12 8.65 3.98
C ARG A 115 -16.21 9.09 5.15
N PHE A 116 -16.41 10.28 5.72
CA PHE A 116 -15.56 10.79 6.80
C PHE A 116 -15.76 10.06 8.14
N VAL A 117 -16.83 9.27 8.29
CA VAL A 117 -17.01 8.42 9.48
C VAL A 117 -16.18 7.13 9.42
N LEU A 118 -15.61 6.83 8.26
CA LEU A 118 -14.87 5.60 8.01
C LEU A 118 -13.38 5.72 8.43
N PRO A 119 -12.76 4.64 8.96
CA PRO A 119 -11.36 4.65 9.37
C PRO A 119 -10.40 4.62 8.17
N LEU A 120 -9.13 4.96 8.41
CA LEU A 120 -8.06 4.83 7.39
C LEU A 120 -7.77 3.38 6.97
N ALA A 121 -8.27 2.40 7.73
CA ALA A 121 -8.19 0.97 7.40
C ALA A 121 -9.15 0.57 6.25
N VAL A 122 -10.05 1.46 5.81
CA VAL A 122 -10.97 1.15 4.71
C VAL A 122 -10.20 0.74 3.45
N PRO A 123 -10.58 -0.37 2.80
CA PRO A 123 -9.98 -0.80 1.56
C PRO A 123 -10.10 0.23 0.44
N THR A 124 -9.07 0.28 -0.39
CA THR A 124 -9.02 1.06 -1.60
C THR A 124 -8.20 0.31 -2.65
N LYS A 125 -8.37 0.69 -3.91
CA LYS A 125 -7.57 0.16 -5.00
C LYS A 125 -7.08 1.29 -5.88
N MET A 126 -5.91 1.10 -6.47
CA MET A 126 -5.34 2.06 -7.41
C MET A 126 -4.58 1.36 -8.53
N TYR A 127 -4.61 1.97 -9.71
CA TYR A 127 -3.62 1.69 -10.73
C TYR A 127 -2.44 2.63 -10.55
N MET A 128 -1.24 2.06 -10.51
CA MET A 128 0.02 2.78 -10.41
C MET A 128 0.84 2.45 -11.66
N THR A 129 1.18 3.47 -12.45
CA THR A 129 1.95 3.33 -13.70
C THR A 129 3.22 4.14 -13.63
N GLY A 130 4.34 3.54 -14.04
CA GLY A 130 5.63 4.21 -14.08
C GLY A 130 6.64 3.47 -14.95
N SER A 131 7.74 4.15 -15.26
CA SER A 131 8.85 3.54 -15.97
C SER A 131 9.55 2.47 -15.13
N VAL A 132 10.30 1.58 -15.77
CA VAL A 132 11.16 0.60 -15.09
C VAL A 132 12.12 1.29 -14.12
N ARG A 133 12.67 2.47 -14.46
CA ARG A 133 13.47 3.28 -13.53
C ARG A 133 12.69 3.67 -12.27
N SER A 134 11.45 4.16 -12.43
CA SER A 134 10.59 4.53 -11.30
C SER A 134 10.31 3.32 -10.41
N TRP A 135 10.01 2.17 -11.01
CA TRP A 135 9.77 0.92 -10.28
C TRP A 135 10.99 0.43 -9.53
N ILE A 136 12.17 0.45 -10.15
CA ILE A 136 13.43 0.10 -9.49
C ILE A 136 13.62 0.95 -8.22
N HIS A 137 13.50 2.27 -8.36
CA HIS A 137 13.63 3.19 -7.24
C HIS A 137 12.58 2.97 -6.15
N TYR A 138 11.32 2.77 -6.52
CA TYR A 138 10.23 2.50 -5.57
C TYR A 138 10.47 1.22 -4.78
N ILE A 139 10.80 0.14 -5.48
CA ILE A 139 11.04 -1.17 -4.87
C ILE A 139 12.23 -1.08 -3.91
N ASP A 140 13.40 -0.60 -4.35
CA ASP A 140 14.58 -0.48 -3.47
C ASP A 140 14.29 0.34 -2.20
N LEU A 141 13.59 1.46 -2.35
CA LEU A 141 13.26 2.33 -1.23
C LEU A 141 12.26 1.68 -0.26
N ARG A 142 11.25 0.97 -0.79
CA ARG A 142 10.12 0.46 0.01
C ARG A 142 10.28 -0.97 0.47
N SER A 143 11.16 -1.76 -0.14
CA SER A 143 11.59 -3.05 0.41
C SER A 143 12.65 -2.90 1.52
N GLY A 144 13.18 -1.69 1.74
CA GLY A 144 14.24 -1.41 2.71
C GLY A 144 13.77 -1.18 4.15
N HIS A 145 14.73 -1.18 5.08
CA HIS A 145 14.50 -0.92 6.50
C HIS A 145 13.90 0.49 6.74
N GLY A 146 12.99 0.59 7.71
CA GLY A 146 12.29 1.83 8.04
C GLY A 146 10.99 2.06 7.25
N THR A 147 10.67 1.20 6.29
CA THR A 147 9.33 1.19 5.67
C THR A 147 8.34 0.47 6.57
N GLN A 148 7.14 1.04 6.73
CA GLN A 148 6.05 0.36 7.42
C GLN A 148 5.81 -1.02 6.80
N LYS A 149 5.64 -2.04 7.65
CA LYS A 149 5.53 -3.45 7.26
C LYS A 149 4.59 -3.69 6.08
N GLU A 150 3.35 -3.18 6.12
CA GLU A 150 2.39 -3.41 5.05
C GLU A 150 2.78 -2.75 3.72
N HIS A 151 3.46 -1.60 3.74
CA HIS A 151 3.97 -0.96 2.51
C HIS A 151 5.17 -1.73 1.97
N MET A 152 6.02 -2.28 2.85
CA MET A 152 7.11 -3.16 2.47
C MET A 152 6.60 -4.44 1.82
N ASP A 153 5.53 -5.03 2.35
CA ASP A 153 4.90 -6.22 1.77
C ASP A 153 4.35 -5.92 0.36
N ILE A 154 3.68 -4.78 0.16
CA ILE A 154 3.25 -4.32 -1.18
C ILE A 154 4.45 -4.15 -2.12
N ALA A 155 5.54 -3.53 -1.65
CA ALA A 155 6.73 -3.33 -2.47
C ALA A 155 7.39 -4.65 -2.88
N ASN A 156 7.40 -5.64 -1.98
CA ASN A 156 7.92 -6.98 -2.25
C ASN A 156 7.03 -7.76 -3.24
N GLU A 157 5.70 -7.63 -3.15
CA GLU A 157 4.79 -8.17 -4.17
C GLU A 157 5.01 -7.49 -5.53
N CYS A 158 5.20 -6.17 -5.56
CA CYS A 158 5.56 -5.46 -6.78
C CYS A 158 6.90 -5.96 -7.34
N LYS A 159 7.89 -6.23 -6.47
CA LYS A 159 9.21 -6.78 -6.84
C LYS A 159 9.08 -8.16 -7.46
N ARG A 160 8.25 -9.05 -6.89
CA ARG A 160 7.99 -10.39 -7.42
C ARG A 160 7.46 -10.33 -8.85
N ILE A 161 6.45 -9.49 -9.09
CA ILE A 161 5.90 -9.26 -10.45
C ILE A 161 6.97 -8.65 -11.35
N PHE A 162 7.75 -7.68 -10.86
CA PHE A 162 8.83 -7.06 -11.62
C PHE A 162 9.90 -8.08 -12.06
N ILE A 163 10.30 -9.01 -11.20
CA ILE A 163 11.26 -10.08 -11.53
C ILE A 163 10.71 -10.98 -12.63
N GLU A 164 9.42 -11.34 -12.54
CA GLU A 164 8.75 -12.16 -13.54
C GLU A 164 8.66 -11.46 -14.91
N GLN A 165 8.27 -10.18 -14.93
CA GLN A 165 8.00 -9.45 -16.17
C GLN A 165 9.25 -8.79 -16.79
N PHE A 166 10.26 -8.46 -15.99
CA PHE A 166 11.51 -7.82 -16.43
C PHE A 166 12.76 -8.58 -15.94
N PRO A 167 12.91 -9.88 -16.25
CA PRO A 167 13.95 -10.74 -15.68
C PRO A 167 15.38 -10.22 -15.95
N ILE A 168 15.64 -9.65 -17.13
CA ILE A 168 16.96 -9.10 -17.48
C ILE A 168 17.28 -7.82 -16.67
N CYS A 169 16.26 -7.00 -16.38
CA CYS A 169 16.44 -5.82 -15.51
C CYS A 169 16.61 -6.24 -14.05
N ALA A 170 15.85 -7.23 -13.58
CA ALA A 170 15.97 -7.79 -12.24
C ALA A 170 17.35 -8.44 -12.01
N GLU A 171 17.85 -9.22 -12.98
CA GLU A 171 19.20 -9.78 -12.93
C GLU A 171 20.27 -8.67 -12.87
N ALA A 172 20.03 -7.53 -13.55
CA ALA A 172 20.92 -6.38 -13.48
C ALA A 172 20.91 -5.65 -12.14
N MET A 173 19.81 -5.77 -11.39
CA MET A 173 19.67 -5.28 -10.01
C MET A 173 20.07 -6.33 -8.96
N GLU A 174 20.52 -7.53 -9.39
CA GLU A 174 20.84 -8.66 -8.50
C GLU A 174 19.63 -9.11 -7.64
N TRP A 175 18.42 -8.96 -8.19
CA TRP A 175 17.19 -9.42 -7.53
C TRP A 175 16.84 -10.84 -7.96
N THR A 176 16.73 -11.75 -7.00
CA THR A 176 16.29 -13.14 -7.19
C THR A 176 14.86 -13.34 -6.68
N ASN A 177 14.15 -14.31 -7.28
CA ASN A 177 12.97 -14.89 -6.65
C ASN A 177 13.48 -15.79 -5.52
N ASP A 178 13.42 -15.31 -4.29
CA ASP A 178 13.59 -16.15 -3.10
C ASP A 178 12.26 -16.83 -2.75
#